data_AF-A0A415R688-F1
#
_entry.id   AF-A0A415R688-F1
#
_cell.length_a   1.000
_cell.length_b   1.000
_cell.length_c   1.000
_cell.angle_alpha   90.00
_cell.angle_beta   90.00
_cell.angle_gamma   90.00
#
_symmetry.space_group_name_H-M   'P 1'
#
loop_
_entity.id
_entity.type
_entity.pdbx_description
1 polymer ?
#
loop_
_entity_poly.entity_id
_entity_poly.type
_entity_poly.pdbx_seq_one_letter_code
_entity_poly.pdbx_strand_id
1 'polypeptide(L)'
;MKNALFGLAAGTLAVTAVLAPAPAYAQYTPVSIDLNQSYYLNTGRSITRVAIANPKIADVSLVDRSSLNIIGISPGTTTLNVWASNGYRYEYRVTVSNQDSGLAKIVQEAIDLPGVRVQMIGGKILLRGAVKNQYERDLAYKIAKLYAGTGGSSGGSSSGKSQSSSSSSGNGSLQSLGSSLGSSDDSRGDIDDSVVNMLEMTNPDQINIEAMFVELSSTDAKNLGINYASQDMSDTDNNGINMNNAGTFYAGESYGSQRSAGSHWYNRNWLFTHFSKINAEIHALIENGKARVVSRPNVTTMSGKDAKILIGGEIPYESSNGFGSTTTEYKEYGIGLDLKAPTVDQDGNITTELETQVSRLDWNNAVTKDGYRMPGIATRSAYTTVNIPSGMTMVIGGLLNSDDAKTIQKVPLLGNIPLLGELFKYHNNSHTRTEIVVLITPRVVSEETPARMSADMEDAYNDSRREDRSMKQVDLNGEIPEKSNEQLAKEAKAAEKAARKNAKATSKSSALTTRVETESSEAPGDRIKASAREILSHMDK
;
A
#
# COMPACT_ATOMS: atom_id res chain seq x y z
N MET A 1 87.68 -5.01 81.39
CA MET A 1 86.24 -4.65 81.37
C MET A 1 85.68 -4.97 79.99
N LYS A 2 84.60 -5.77 79.94
CA LYS A 2 83.61 -5.96 78.86
C LYS A 2 84.02 -6.69 77.56
N ASN A 3 83.75 -8.00 77.61
CA ASN A 3 82.85 -8.80 76.76
C ASN A 3 83.09 -9.07 75.26
N ALA A 4 83.02 -10.38 74.97
CA ALA A 4 82.93 -11.13 73.72
C ALA A 4 81.71 -10.84 72.83
N LEU A 5 81.75 -11.23 71.53
CA LEU A 5 80.78 -12.18 70.90
C LEU A 5 81.08 -12.50 69.41
N PHE A 6 81.23 -13.80 69.12
CA PHE A 6 80.70 -14.63 68.00
C PHE A 6 80.61 -14.17 66.52
N GLY A 7 81.27 -14.95 65.65
CA GLY A 7 80.65 -15.89 64.66
C GLY A 7 80.01 -15.35 63.37
N LEU A 8 80.39 -15.91 62.19
CA LEU A 8 79.59 -16.84 61.35
C LEU A 8 80.25 -17.04 59.96
N ALA A 9 80.33 -18.31 59.51
CA ALA A 9 80.84 -18.75 58.22
C ALA A 9 79.73 -18.79 57.14
N ALA A 10 80.06 -18.50 55.88
CA ALA A 10 79.21 -18.86 54.75
C ALA A 10 80.07 -19.26 53.54
N GLY A 11 80.05 -20.56 53.21
CA GLY A 11 80.68 -21.13 52.03
C GLY A 11 79.76 -21.05 50.82
N THR A 12 80.32 -20.68 49.67
CA THR A 12 79.63 -20.63 48.36
C THR A 12 79.87 -21.91 47.58
N LEU A 13 78.81 -22.70 47.36
CA LEU A 13 78.77 -23.84 46.42
C LEU A 13 78.38 -23.33 45.04
N ALA A 14 79.22 -23.60 44.03
CA ALA A 14 78.92 -23.39 42.63
C ALA A 14 78.08 -24.55 42.09
N VAL A 15 76.89 -24.25 41.54
CA VAL A 15 76.04 -25.22 40.83
C VAL A 15 76.17 -24.96 39.34
N THR A 16 76.84 -25.87 38.62
CA THR A 16 76.86 -25.91 37.15
C THR A 16 75.60 -26.62 36.65
N ALA A 17 74.66 -25.87 36.08
CA ALA A 17 73.47 -26.42 35.43
C ALA A 17 73.84 -26.93 34.02
N VAL A 18 73.68 -28.23 33.79
CA VAL A 18 73.73 -28.84 32.45
C VAL A 18 72.41 -28.52 31.74
N LEU A 19 72.46 -27.67 30.71
CA LEU A 19 71.32 -27.35 29.85
C LEU A 19 71.11 -28.52 28.86
N ALA A 20 70.10 -29.36 29.08
CA ALA A 20 69.63 -30.28 28.05
C ALA A 20 68.80 -29.52 27.00
N PRO A 21 69.02 -29.71 25.69
CA PRO A 21 68.16 -29.10 24.68
C PRO A 21 66.77 -29.75 24.75
N ALA A 22 65.74 -28.93 25.01
CA ALA A 22 64.35 -29.37 24.96
C ALA A 22 64.00 -29.87 23.54
N PRO A 23 63.15 -30.91 23.41
CA PRO A 23 62.69 -31.36 22.11
C PRO A 23 61.92 -30.21 21.43
N ALA A 24 62.35 -29.84 20.23
CA ALA A 24 61.70 -28.83 19.41
C ALA A 24 60.28 -29.30 19.09
N TYR A 25 59.29 -28.71 19.76
CA TYR A 25 57.89 -28.87 19.41
C TYR A 25 57.71 -28.40 17.95
N ALA A 26 57.24 -29.30 17.10
CA ALA A 26 56.90 -29.00 15.71
C ALA A 26 55.89 -27.85 15.69
N GLN A 27 56.34 -26.65 15.33
CA GLN A 27 55.44 -25.52 15.13
C GLN A 27 54.64 -25.77 13.85
N TYR A 28 53.35 -26.03 14.02
CA TYR A 28 52.42 -26.10 12.91
C TYR A 28 52.36 -24.73 12.22
N THR A 29 52.76 -24.68 10.96
CA THR A 29 52.55 -23.48 10.14
C THR A 29 51.20 -23.63 9.43
N PRO A 30 50.19 -22.81 9.76
CA PRO A 30 48.91 -22.85 9.06
C PRO A 30 49.07 -22.25 7.66
N VAL A 31 48.57 -22.95 6.64
CA VAL A 31 48.47 -22.48 5.25
C VAL A 31 46.99 -22.44 4.90
N SER A 32 46.45 -21.24 4.65
CA SER A 32 45.05 -21.07 4.24
C SER A 32 44.99 -20.83 2.74
N ILE A 33 44.18 -21.60 2.04
CA ILE A 33 43.94 -21.46 0.59
C ILE A 33 42.44 -21.45 0.29
N ASP A 34 42.05 -20.74 -0.75
CA ASP A 34 40.65 -20.70 -1.21
C ASP A 34 40.38 -21.81 -2.24
N LEU A 35 39.10 -22.11 -2.45
CA LEU A 35 38.69 -23.08 -3.46
C LEU A 35 39.15 -22.60 -4.85
N ASN A 36 39.65 -23.52 -5.68
CA ASN A 36 40.15 -23.24 -7.03
C ASN A 36 41.38 -22.31 -7.08
N GLN A 37 42.04 -22.05 -5.95
CA GLN A 37 43.27 -21.25 -5.90
C GLN A 37 44.50 -22.11 -5.59
N SER A 38 45.66 -21.58 -6.00
CA SER A 38 46.96 -22.20 -5.77
C SER A 38 47.87 -21.33 -4.90
N TYR A 39 48.56 -21.94 -3.95
CA TYR A 39 49.51 -21.29 -3.06
C TYR A 39 50.93 -21.80 -3.29
N TYR A 40 51.82 -20.89 -3.61
CA TYR A 40 53.25 -21.17 -3.76
C TYR A 40 53.94 -21.13 -2.40
N LEU A 41 54.48 -22.28 -1.98
CA LEU A 41 55.24 -22.40 -0.75
C LEU A 41 56.72 -22.61 -1.09
N ASN A 42 57.54 -21.63 -0.76
CA ASN A 42 59.00 -21.78 -0.78
C ASN A 42 59.47 -22.31 0.58
N THR A 43 60.13 -23.48 0.56
CA THR A 43 60.63 -24.13 1.78
C THR A 43 62.06 -23.70 2.12
N GLY A 44 62.73 -22.96 1.21
CA GLY A 44 64.09 -22.46 1.35
C GLY A 44 65.17 -23.56 1.39
N ARG A 45 64.80 -24.82 1.18
CA ARG A 45 65.66 -26.00 1.32
C ARG A 45 65.30 -27.03 0.27
N SER A 46 66.27 -27.87 -0.12
CA SER A 46 66.01 -28.93 -1.09
C SER A 46 65.02 -29.97 -0.54
N ILE A 47 63.87 -30.10 -1.17
CA ILE A 47 62.81 -31.05 -0.89
C ILE A 47 63.22 -32.42 -1.46
N THR A 48 63.16 -33.45 -0.62
CA THR A 48 63.41 -34.84 -1.02
C THR A 48 62.11 -35.59 -1.27
N ARG A 49 61.06 -35.28 -0.50
CA ARG A 49 59.76 -35.93 -0.60
C ARG A 49 58.65 -35.00 -0.13
N VAL A 50 57.46 -35.17 -0.71
CA VAL A 50 56.22 -34.50 -0.29
C VAL A 50 55.12 -35.56 -0.15
N ALA A 51 54.23 -35.40 0.82
CA ALA A 51 53.03 -36.21 0.96
C ALA A 51 51.88 -35.39 1.54
N ILE A 52 50.69 -35.54 0.96
CA ILE A 52 49.45 -34.93 1.46
C ILE A 52 48.53 -36.01 2.04
N ALA A 53 47.90 -35.73 3.17
CA ALA A 53 47.07 -36.69 3.88
C ALA A 53 45.79 -37.05 3.08
N ASN A 54 45.12 -36.05 2.50
CA ASN A 54 43.94 -36.23 1.67
C ASN A 54 44.04 -35.41 0.36
N PRO A 55 44.32 -36.05 -0.78
CA PRO A 55 44.45 -35.38 -2.08
C PRO A 55 43.11 -34.89 -2.66
N LYS A 56 41.96 -35.31 -2.10
CA LYS A 56 40.65 -34.78 -2.52
C LYS A 56 40.44 -33.34 -2.03
N ILE A 57 41.10 -32.95 -0.94
CA ILE A 57 40.98 -31.62 -0.32
C ILE A 57 41.93 -30.63 -1.00
N ALA A 58 43.21 -30.99 -1.11
CA ALA A 58 44.19 -30.20 -1.81
C ALA A 58 45.19 -31.12 -2.52
N ASP A 59 45.71 -30.67 -3.65
CA ASP A 59 46.76 -31.35 -4.41
C ASP A 59 48.06 -30.56 -4.30
N VAL A 60 49.20 -31.24 -4.44
CA VAL A 60 50.52 -30.63 -4.31
C VAL A 60 51.41 -31.08 -5.45
N SER A 61 51.98 -30.10 -6.15
CA SER A 61 52.97 -30.32 -7.20
C SER A 61 54.30 -29.66 -6.84
N LEU A 62 55.41 -30.35 -7.10
CA LEU A 62 56.74 -29.73 -6.97
C LEU A 62 56.99 -28.83 -8.18
N VAL A 63 57.33 -27.57 -7.91
CA VAL A 63 57.67 -26.60 -8.97
C VAL A 63 59.16 -26.66 -9.27
N ASP A 64 59.98 -26.72 -8.21
CA ASP A 64 61.43 -26.85 -8.30
C ASP A 64 61.96 -27.75 -7.15
N ARG A 65 63.27 -27.75 -6.90
CA ARG A 65 63.86 -28.53 -5.81
C ARG A 65 63.59 -27.97 -4.41
N SER A 66 63.09 -26.74 -4.25
CA SER A 66 62.91 -26.06 -2.97
C SER A 66 61.50 -25.51 -2.73
N SER A 67 60.62 -25.64 -3.70
CA SER A 67 59.36 -24.93 -3.80
C SER A 67 58.27 -25.85 -4.34
N LEU A 68 57.09 -25.70 -3.76
CA LEU A 68 55.93 -26.52 -4.05
C LEU A 68 54.69 -25.65 -4.25
N ASN A 69 53.80 -26.08 -5.12
CA ASN A 69 52.53 -25.44 -5.39
C ASN A 69 51.40 -26.29 -4.81
N ILE A 70 50.56 -25.69 -3.97
CA ILE A 70 49.43 -26.34 -3.30
C ILE A 70 48.15 -25.82 -3.93
N ILE A 71 47.30 -26.70 -4.47
CA ILE A 71 46.04 -26.33 -5.13
C ILE A 71 44.87 -26.78 -4.27
N GLY A 72 43.95 -25.87 -3.94
CA GLY A 72 42.72 -26.18 -3.19
C GLY A 72 41.66 -26.78 -4.11
N ILE A 73 41.25 -28.03 -3.87
CA ILE A 73 40.28 -28.77 -4.69
C ILE A 73 38.90 -28.80 -4.03
N SER A 74 38.83 -29.10 -2.73
CA SER A 74 37.56 -29.17 -1.99
C SER A 74 37.72 -28.62 -0.58
N PRO A 75 36.68 -27.99 0.01
CA PRO A 75 36.77 -27.40 1.34
C PRO A 75 37.08 -28.44 2.42
N GLY A 76 37.96 -28.08 3.36
CA GLY A 76 38.36 -28.94 4.46
C GLY A 76 39.79 -28.70 4.95
N THR A 77 40.23 -29.48 5.92
CA THR A 77 41.61 -29.42 6.44
C THR A 77 42.37 -30.68 6.09
N THR A 78 43.58 -30.53 5.59
CA THR A 78 44.51 -31.64 5.29
C THR A 78 45.90 -31.30 5.78
N THR A 79 46.72 -32.33 6.00
CA THR A 79 48.10 -32.16 6.48
C THR A 79 49.06 -32.42 5.33
N LEU A 80 49.98 -31.48 5.11
CA LEU A 80 51.07 -31.57 4.16
C LEU A 80 52.38 -31.83 4.89
N ASN A 81 53.04 -32.92 4.53
CA ASN A 81 54.35 -33.31 5.07
C ASN A 81 55.42 -33.11 4.01
N VAL A 82 56.45 -32.35 4.39
CA VAL A 82 57.59 -32.04 3.51
C VAL A 82 58.86 -32.53 4.18
N TRP A 83 59.60 -33.40 3.49
CA TRP A 83 60.92 -33.84 3.93
C TRP A 83 61.99 -33.04 3.19
N ALA A 84 62.88 -32.41 3.95
CA ALA A 84 63.99 -31.66 3.38
C ALA A 84 65.29 -32.46 3.44
N SER A 85 66.27 -32.07 2.64
CA SER A 85 67.60 -32.70 2.52
C SER A 85 68.43 -32.64 3.80
N ASN A 86 68.01 -31.83 4.77
CA ASN A 86 68.62 -31.72 6.11
C ASN A 86 68.13 -32.83 7.09
N GLY A 87 67.27 -33.74 6.64
CA GLY A 87 66.74 -34.85 7.43
C GLY A 87 65.54 -34.49 8.32
N TYR A 88 65.11 -33.22 8.34
CA TYR A 88 63.94 -32.78 9.10
C TYR A 88 62.65 -32.89 8.29
N ARG A 89 61.54 -33.18 8.98
CA ARG A 89 60.18 -33.16 8.45
C ARG A 89 59.47 -31.88 8.90
N TYR A 90 58.92 -31.16 7.94
CA TYR A 90 58.05 -30.01 8.17
C TYR A 90 56.60 -30.43 7.96
N GLU A 91 55.74 -30.05 8.89
CA GLU A 91 54.32 -30.34 8.84
C GLU A 91 53.53 -29.03 8.70
N TYR A 92 52.75 -28.94 7.63
CA TYR A 92 51.89 -27.81 7.32
C TYR A 92 50.43 -28.24 7.41
N ARG A 93 49.62 -27.46 8.13
CA ARG A 93 48.17 -27.65 8.13
C ARG A 93 47.59 -26.81 7.01
N VAL A 94 47.10 -27.46 5.97
CA VAL A 94 46.45 -26.82 4.83
C VAL A 94 44.95 -26.76 5.10
N THR A 95 44.41 -25.55 5.21
CA THR A 95 42.98 -25.31 5.35
C THR A 95 42.47 -24.75 4.03
N VAL A 96 41.61 -25.50 3.35
CA VAL A 96 40.92 -25.06 2.15
C VAL A 96 39.58 -24.46 2.57
N SER A 97 39.43 -23.15 2.35
CA SER A 97 38.17 -22.46 2.62
C SER A 97 37.12 -22.88 1.59
N ASN A 98 35.84 -22.76 1.96
CA ASN A 98 34.73 -22.98 1.03
C ASN A 98 34.37 -21.71 0.23
N GLN A 99 35.32 -20.77 0.17
CA GLN A 99 35.16 -19.50 -0.53
C GLN A 99 35.90 -19.57 -1.87
N ASP A 100 35.24 -19.12 -2.93
CA ASP A 100 35.88 -18.87 -4.22
C ASP A 100 36.06 -17.35 -4.37
N SER A 101 37.23 -16.87 -3.94
CA SER A 101 37.56 -15.43 -3.99
C SER A 101 37.81 -14.93 -5.43
N GLY A 102 38.13 -15.83 -6.37
CA GLY A 102 38.31 -15.50 -7.78
C GLY A 102 36.97 -15.13 -8.43
N LEU A 103 35.98 -16.01 -8.32
CA LEU A 103 34.62 -15.73 -8.80
C LEU A 103 33.98 -14.57 -8.04
N ALA A 104 34.17 -14.49 -6.72
CA ALA A 104 33.65 -13.37 -5.92
C ALA A 104 34.14 -12.01 -6.46
N LYS A 105 35.42 -11.92 -6.86
CA LYS A 105 35.98 -10.69 -7.43
C LYS A 105 35.35 -10.33 -8.78
N ILE A 106 35.11 -11.31 -9.65
CA ILE A 106 34.46 -11.09 -10.94
C ILE A 106 33.03 -10.56 -10.74
N VAL A 107 32.27 -11.18 -9.83
CA VAL A 107 30.90 -10.74 -9.51
C VAL A 107 30.91 -9.35 -8.87
N GLN A 108 31.86 -9.08 -7.97
CA GLN A 108 32.03 -7.76 -7.35
C GLN A 108 32.30 -6.67 -8.39
N GLU A 109 33.18 -6.93 -9.35
CA GLU A 109 33.52 -6.00 -10.43
C GLU A 109 32.34 -5.81 -11.40
N ALA A 110 31.54 -6.85 -11.65
CA ALA A 110 30.32 -6.74 -12.45
C ALA A 110 29.22 -5.90 -11.78
N ILE A 111 29.10 -5.96 -10.44
CA ILE A 111 28.12 -5.18 -9.69
C ILE A 111 28.49 -3.69 -9.64
N ASP A 112 29.78 -3.38 -9.50
CA ASP A 112 30.32 -2.00 -9.49
C ASP A 112 29.63 -1.04 -8.50
N LEU A 113 29.23 -1.54 -7.33
CA LEU A 113 28.65 -0.72 -6.25
C LEU A 113 29.60 -0.68 -5.04
N PRO A 114 30.00 0.52 -4.56
CA PRO A 114 31.03 0.66 -3.53
C PRO A 114 30.60 0.13 -2.16
N GLY A 115 29.30 0.12 -1.87
CA GLY A 115 28.74 -0.36 -0.61
C GLY A 115 28.44 -1.87 -0.59
N VAL A 116 28.54 -2.55 -1.73
CA VAL A 116 28.25 -3.98 -1.87
C VAL A 116 29.54 -4.79 -1.71
N ARG A 117 29.46 -5.87 -0.94
CA ARG A 117 30.50 -6.91 -0.83
C ARG A 117 29.93 -8.25 -1.25
N VAL A 118 30.63 -8.91 -2.15
CA VAL A 118 30.30 -10.26 -2.62
C VAL A 118 31.20 -11.28 -1.94
N GLN A 119 30.60 -12.34 -1.42
CA GLN A 119 31.31 -13.51 -0.90
C GLN A 119 30.72 -14.78 -1.51
N MET A 120 31.57 -15.72 -1.92
CA MET A 120 31.12 -17.05 -2.32
C MET A 120 31.21 -17.99 -1.13
N ILE A 121 30.15 -18.74 -0.83
CA ILE A 121 30.16 -19.76 0.23
C ILE A 121 29.43 -21.00 -0.27
N GLY A 122 30.18 -22.09 -0.50
CA GLY A 122 29.59 -23.38 -0.87
C GLY A 122 28.77 -23.34 -2.16
N GLY A 123 29.27 -22.64 -3.18
CA GLY A 123 28.58 -22.46 -4.46
C GLY A 123 27.48 -21.39 -4.47
N LYS A 124 27.14 -20.81 -3.31
CA LYS A 124 26.19 -19.69 -3.23
C LYS A 124 26.91 -18.34 -3.22
N ILE A 125 26.30 -17.34 -3.83
CA ILE A 125 26.71 -15.94 -3.74
C ILE A 125 26.02 -15.31 -2.55
N LEU A 126 26.79 -14.65 -1.69
CA LEU A 126 26.31 -13.88 -0.57
C LEU A 126 26.59 -12.39 -0.83
N LEU A 127 25.53 -11.60 -0.95
CA LEU A 127 25.61 -10.15 -1.09
C LEU A 127 25.45 -9.51 0.28
N ARG A 128 26.39 -8.66 0.70
CA ARG A 128 26.37 -7.96 1.99
C ARG A 128 26.76 -6.50 1.84
N GLY A 129 26.29 -5.66 2.76
CA GLY A 129 26.64 -4.26 2.81
C GLY A 129 25.43 -3.36 2.61
N ALA A 130 25.68 -2.12 2.26
CA ALA A 130 24.66 -1.09 2.16
C ALA A 130 24.51 -0.65 0.70
N VAL A 131 23.28 -0.51 0.26
CA VAL A 131 22.89 0.07 -1.03
C VAL A 131 22.00 1.28 -0.78
N LYS A 132 22.04 2.25 -1.70
CA LYS A 132 21.29 3.50 -1.50
C LYS A 132 19.79 3.24 -1.51
N ASN A 133 19.30 2.55 -2.53
CA ASN A 133 17.89 2.41 -2.80
C ASN A 133 17.50 1.02 -3.35
N GLN A 134 16.22 0.87 -3.70
CA GLN A 134 15.67 -0.40 -4.19
C GLN A 134 16.30 -0.80 -5.53
N TYR A 135 16.55 0.18 -6.39
CA TYR A 135 17.14 -0.05 -7.71
C TYR A 135 18.53 -0.69 -7.62
N GLU A 136 19.44 -0.12 -6.81
CA GLU A 136 20.79 -0.68 -6.60
C GLU A 136 20.75 -2.09 -6.01
N ARG A 137 19.82 -2.33 -5.06
CA ARG A 137 19.62 -3.65 -4.45
C ARG A 137 19.23 -4.70 -5.50
N ASP A 138 18.27 -4.36 -6.35
CA ASP A 138 17.72 -5.28 -7.35
C ASP A 138 18.72 -5.51 -8.49
N LEU A 139 19.48 -4.49 -8.86
CA LEU A 139 20.59 -4.60 -9.82
C LEU A 139 21.64 -5.58 -9.33
N ALA A 140 22.15 -5.39 -8.10
CA ALA A 140 23.15 -6.27 -7.49
C ALA A 140 22.65 -7.73 -7.42
N TYR A 141 21.39 -7.91 -7.01
CA TYR A 141 20.76 -9.22 -6.93
C TYR A 141 20.64 -9.90 -8.30
N LYS A 142 20.17 -9.17 -9.33
CA LYS A 142 20.04 -9.70 -10.70
C LYS A 142 21.40 -10.08 -11.29
N ILE A 143 22.42 -9.24 -11.11
CA ILE A 143 23.78 -9.52 -11.58
C ILE A 143 24.31 -10.77 -10.88
N ALA A 144 24.23 -10.85 -9.55
CA ALA A 144 24.65 -12.04 -8.81
C ALA A 144 23.95 -13.31 -9.32
N LYS A 145 22.65 -13.25 -9.60
CA LYS A 145 21.87 -14.40 -10.09
C LYS A 145 22.42 -14.95 -11.42
N LEU A 146 23.00 -14.11 -12.28
CA LEU A 146 23.62 -14.55 -13.53
C LEU A 146 24.87 -15.42 -13.29
N TYR A 147 25.61 -15.19 -12.22
CA TYR A 147 26.83 -15.93 -11.89
C TYR A 147 26.60 -17.15 -10.99
N ALA A 148 25.47 -17.17 -10.28
CA ALA A 148 25.13 -18.17 -9.28
C ALA A 148 24.90 -19.59 -9.85
N GLY A 149 24.51 -19.69 -11.13
CA GLY A 149 24.19 -20.97 -11.79
C GLY A 149 25.37 -21.71 -12.42
N THR A 150 26.59 -21.19 -12.36
CA THR A 150 27.74 -21.77 -13.09
C THR A 150 28.64 -22.67 -12.21
N GLY A 151 28.52 -22.57 -10.88
CA GLY A 151 29.43 -23.21 -9.92
C GLY A 151 28.83 -24.38 -9.15
N GLY A 152 28.44 -25.47 -9.83
CA GLY A 152 28.20 -26.76 -9.18
C GLY A 152 26.74 -27.19 -9.06
N SER A 153 26.16 -27.67 -10.16
CA SER A 153 25.16 -28.75 -10.15
C SER A 153 25.07 -29.37 -11.55
N SER A 154 25.90 -30.37 -11.80
CA SER A 154 25.59 -31.40 -12.78
C SER A 154 24.69 -32.43 -12.08
N GLY A 155 23.41 -32.46 -12.41
CA GLY A 155 22.51 -33.58 -12.09
C GLY A 155 21.25 -33.18 -11.29
N GLY A 156 20.29 -32.55 -11.96
CA GLY A 156 18.97 -32.27 -11.37
C GLY A 156 18.03 -31.55 -12.34
N SER A 157 17.48 -32.30 -13.30
CA SER A 157 16.27 -31.99 -14.07
C SER A 157 16.01 -30.52 -14.43
N SER A 158 16.54 -30.07 -15.57
CA SER A 158 15.83 -29.09 -16.39
C SER A 158 14.56 -29.77 -16.92
N SER A 159 13.49 -29.77 -16.12
CA SER A 159 12.15 -30.05 -16.62
C SER A 159 11.75 -28.89 -17.52
N GLY A 160 12.14 -29.00 -18.79
CA GLY A 160 11.53 -28.22 -19.85
C GLY A 160 10.02 -28.40 -19.75
N LYS A 161 9.34 -27.34 -19.30
CA LYS A 161 7.88 -27.20 -19.42
C LYS A 161 7.58 -27.12 -20.91
N SER A 162 7.54 -28.28 -21.55
CA SER A 162 6.87 -28.47 -22.83
C SER A 162 5.37 -28.39 -22.52
N GLN A 163 4.74 -27.31 -22.97
CA GLN A 163 3.28 -27.22 -23.04
C GLN A 163 2.78 -28.35 -23.94
N SER A 164 2.29 -29.43 -23.34
CA SER A 164 1.41 -30.38 -24.01
C SER A 164 -0.02 -30.02 -23.64
N SER A 165 -0.73 -29.47 -24.62
CA SER A 165 -2.17 -29.50 -24.69
C SER A 165 -2.66 -30.95 -24.69
N SER A 166 -3.40 -31.37 -23.66
CA SER A 166 -4.25 -32.56 -23.77
C SER A 166 -5.51 -32.39 -22.94
N SER A 167 -6.60 -32.26 -23.67
CA SER A 167 -8.00 -32.38 -23.30
C SER A 167 -8.31 -33.60 -22.42
N SER A 168 -9.22 -33.37 -21.47
CA SER A 168 -10.30 -34.25 -21.01
C SER A 168 -10.11 -35.78 -21.10
N SER A 169 -10.19 -36.46 -19.96
CA SER A 169 -11.36 -37.29 -19.61
C SER A 169 -11.02 -38.29 -18.51
N GLY A 170 -11.87 -38.36 -17.48
CA GLY A 170 -12.27 -39.63 -16.87
C GLY A 170 -11.35 -40.30 -15.84
N ASN A 171 -11.82 -40.23 -14.59
CA ASN A 171 -11.81 -41.28 -13.58
C ASN A 171 -10.56 -41.40 -12.68
N GLY A 172 -10.78 -41.40 -11.36
CA GLY A 172 -9.85 -41.98 -10.39
C GLY A 172 -9.59 -41.19 -9.10
N SER A 173 -10.15 -41.72 -8.01
CA SER A 173 -9.57 -41.78 -6.66
C SER A 173 -9.28 -40.49 -5.87
N LEU A 174 -10.14 -40.35 -4.88
CA LEU A 174 -9.98 -39.74 -3.56
C LEU A 174 -8.63 -40.09 -2.89
N GLN A 175 -7.67 -39.16 -2.84
CA GLN A 175 -6.59 -39.16 -1.85
C GLN A 175 -5.93 -37.79 -1.76
N SER A 176 -5.61 -37.36 -0.53
CA SER A 176 -4.91 -36.12 -0.16
C SER A 176 -5.77 -34.90 0.18
N LEU A 177 -6.68 -35.08 1.14
CA LEU A 177 -7.16 -33.99 2.01
C LEU A 177 -6.08 -33.75 3.07
N GLY A 178 -5.12 -32.86 2.80
CA GLY A 178 -4.04 -32.62 3.74
C GLY A 178 -2.96 -31.66 3.25
N SER A 179 -3.33 -30.53 2.67
CA SER A 179 -2.41 -29.40 2.42
C SER A 179 -3.21 -28.15 2.00
N SER A 180 -4.11 -27.71 2.85
CA SER A 180 -4.75 -26.38 2.71
C SER A 180 -4.85 -25.72 4.08
N LEU A 181 -3.69 -25.55 4.73
CA LEU A 181 -3.54 -24.58 5.80
C LEU A 181 -2.45 -23.60 5.38
N GLY A 182 -2.89 -22.42 4.96
CA GLY A 182 -2.16 -21.16 5.07
C GLY A 182 -0.81 -21.06 4.35
N SER A 183 -0.83 -20.49 3.15
CA SER A 183 0.19 -19.49 2.82
C SER A 183 -0.47 -18.44 1.95
N SER A 184 -0.87 -17.35 2.60
CA SER A 184 -1.05 -16.06 1.96
C SER A 184 0.18 -15.75 1.13
N ASP A 185 -0.10 -15.27 -0.07
CA ASP A 185 0.79 -14.81 -1.11
C ASP A 185 1.55 -13.56 -0.62
N ASP A 186 2.60 -13.78 0.18
CA ASP A 186 3.51 -12.73 0.56
C ASP A 186 4.88 -13.30 0.96
N SER A 187 5.91 -12.97 0.19
CA SER A 187 7.30 -12.94 0.65
C SER A 187 7.92 -14.25 1.18
N ARG A 188 7.89 -15.36 0.41
CA ARG A 188 8.79 -16.51 0.68
C ARG A 188 9.59 -16.88 -0.57
N GLY A 189 10.87 -16.54 -0.50
CA GLY A 189 11.84 -16.62 -1.58
C GLY A 189 11.81 -17.93 -2.37
N ASP A 190 11.89 -17.76 -3.69
CA ASP A 190 12.27 -18.80 -4.61
C ASP A 190 13.48 -19.56 -4.05
N ILE A 191 13.24 -20.79 -3.59
CA ILE A 191 14.28 -21.75 -3.18
C ILE A 191 14.90 -22.31 -4.45
N ASP A 192 15.51 -21.42 -5.23
CA ASP A 192 16.61 -21.72 -6.15
C ASP A 192 17.79 -20.85 -5.66
N ASP A 193 18.08 -21.03 -4.36
CA ASP A 193 18.84 -20.12 -3.50
C ASP A 193 20.35 -20.22 -3.77
N SER A 194 20.74 -19.90 -4.99
CA SER A 194 22.12 -19.73 -5.40
C SER A 194 22.66 -18.35 -5.00
N VAL A 195 21.76 -17.40 -4.66
CA VAL A 195 22.12 -16.05 -4.19
C VAL A 195 21.37 -15.69 -2.92
N VAL A 196 22.12 -15.47 -1.84
CA VAL A 196 21.64 -14.95 -0.57
C VAL A 196 21.83 -13.44 -0.55
N ASN A 197 20.73 -12.69 -0.54
CA ASN A 197 20.74 -11.23 -0.49
C ASN A 197 20.63 -10.73 0.97
N MET A 198 21.72 -10.17 1.50
CA MET A 198 21.77 -9.48 2.81
C MET A 198 22.15 -8.00 2.64
N LEU A 199 21.74 -7.37 1.54
CA LEU A 199 21.95 -5.95 1.32
C LEU A 199 20.93 -5.14 2.12
N GLU A 200 21.44 -4.21 2.91
CA GLU A 200 20.64 -3.24 3.66
C GLU A 200 20.46 -1.97 2.83
N MET A 201 19.26 -1.39 2.85
CA MET A 201 18.97 -0.15 2.14
C MET A 201 19.09 1.02 3.10
N THR A 202 19.90 2.02 2.78
CA THR A 202 20.01 3.21 3.63
C THR A 202 18.84 4.16 3.41
N ASN A 203 18.45 4.39 2.15
CA ASN A 203 17.41 5.34 1.76
C ASN A 203 16.39 4.63 0.85
N PRO A 204 15.42 3.89 1.42
CA PRO A 204 14.42 3.24 0.61
C PRO A 204 13.56 4.28 -0.13
N ASP A 205 13.49 4.15 -1.45
CA ASP A 205 12.62 5.01 -2.26
C ASP A 205 11.16 4.77 -1.88
N GLN A 206 10.50 5.84 -1.46
CA GLN A 206 9.05 5.85 -1.24
C GLN A 206 8.37 6.54 -2.42
N ILE A 207 7.18 6.09 -2.74
CA ILE A 207 6.38 6.58 -3.86
C ILE A 207 5.05 7.01 -3.27
N ASN A 208 4.75 8.30 -3.40
CA ASN A 208 3.45 8.87 -3.09
C ASN A 208 2.67 9.02 -4.40
N ILE A 209 1.44 8.53 -4.44
CA ILE A 209 0.58 8.62 -5.63
C ILE A 209 -0.70 9.33 -5.25
N GLU A 210 -0.88 10.50 -5.86
CA GLU A 210 -2.12 11.27 -5.78
C GLU A 210 -2.98 10.98 -7.01
N ALA A 211 -4.21 10.54 -6.78
CA ALA A 211 -5.20 10.34 -7.83
C ALA A 211 -6.30 11.39 -7.70
N MET A 212 -6.77 11.94 -8.83
CA MET A 212 -7.92 12.83 -8.87
C MET A 212 -8.97 12.29 -9.83
N PHE A 213 -10.15 12.03 -9.29
CA PHE A 213 -11.31 11.58 -10.05
C PHE A 213 -12.20 12.79 -10.34
N VAL A 214 -12.39 13.11 -11.62
CA VAL A 214 -13.20 14.23 -12.07
C VAL A 214 -14.38 13.69 -12.87
N GLU A 215 -15.59 14.07 -12.47
CA GLU A 215 -16.81 13.82 -13.22
C GLU A 215 -17.12 15.06 -14.04
N LEU A 216 -17.08 14.92 -15.36
CA LEU A 216 -17.49 15.93 -16.32
C LEU A 216 -18.93 15.61 -16.73
N SER A 217 -19.82 16.58 -16.60
CA SER A 217 -21.19 16.48 -17.11
C SER A 217 -21.49 17.68 -17.99
N SER A 218 -21.84 17.42 -19.24
CA SER A 218 -22.35 18.44 -20.15
C SER A 218 -23.79 18.08 -20.50
N THR A 219 -24.72 18.91 -20.06
CA THR A 219 -26.14 18.80 -20.41
C THR A 219 -26.49 19.94 -21.35
N ASP A 220 -26.68 19.62 -22.63
CA ASP A 220 -27.15 20.56 -23.64
C ASP A 220 -28.61 20.24 -23.94
N ALA A 221 -29.54 20.97 -23.32
CA ALA A 221 -30.97 20.85 -23.60
C ALA A 221 -31.46 22.06 -24.43
N LYS A 222 -32.05 21.78 -25.60
CA LYS A 222 -32.66 22.81 -26.46
C LYS A 222 -34.16 22.51 -26.59
N ASN A 223 -34.96 23.41 -26.03
CA ASN A 223 -36.42 23.36 -26.13
C ASN A 223 -36.87 24.35 -27.22
N LEU A 224 -37.51 23.85 -28.28
CA LEU A 224 -38.07 24.68 -29.35
C LEU A 224 -39.50 24.23 -29.66
N GLY A 225 -40.46 25.13 -29.45
CA GLY A 225 -41.85 24.90 -29.85
C GLY A 225 -42.83 25.81 -29.12
N ILE A 226 -44.09 25.75 -29.56
CA ILE A 226 -45.23 26.47 -28.97
C ILE A 226 -46.05 25.44 -28.20
N ASN A 227 -46.26 25.66 -26.91
CA ASN A 227 -47.08 24.79 -26.07
C ASN A 227 -48.55 25.26 -26.13
N TYR A 228 -49.47 24.36 -26.48
CA TYR A 228 -50.89 24.66 -26.59
C TYR A 228 -51.65 23.91 -25.49
N ALA A 229 -52.33 24.65 -24.62
CA ALA A 229 -53.25 24.09 -23.65
C ALA A 229 -54.69 24.24 -24.17
N SER A 230 -55.48 23.18 -24.14
CA SER A 230 -56.93 23.26 -24.38
C SER A 230 -57.69 23.04 -23.07
N GLN A 231 -58.63 23.93 -22.79
CA GLN A 231 -59.58 23.78 -21.70
C GLN A 231 -60.53 22.63 -22.03
N ASP A 232 -60.61 21.64 -21.14
CA ASP A 232 -61.69 20.65 -21.20
C ASP A 232 -62.98 21.34 -20.74
N MET A 233 -63.97 21.44 -21.63
CA MET A 233 -65.26 22.08 -21.36
C MET A 233 -66.38 21.04 -21.22
N SER A 234 -66.07 19.77 -20.96
CA SER A 234 -67.08 18.72 -20.87
C SER A 234 -67.83 18.66 -19.53
N ASP A 235 -67.49 19.50 -18.54
CA ASP A 235 -68.10 19.46 -17.21
C ASP A 235 -68.79 20.79 -16.88
N THR A 236 -70.09 20.86 -17.15
CA THR A 236 -70.94 22.06 -16.99
C THR A 236 -71.28 22.35 -15.51
N ASP A 237 -70.97 21.45 -14.59
CA ASP A 237 -71.45 21.54 -13.19
C ASP A 237 -70.42 22.03 -12.17
N ASN A 238 -69.18 22.35 -12.58
CA ASN A 238 -68.14 22.85 -11.70
C ASN A 238 -67.70 24.27 -12.09
N ASN A 239 -68.10 25.28 -11.31
CA ASN A 239 -67.78 26.69 -11.50
C ASN A 239 -66.32 27.06 -11.15
N GLY A 240 -65.36 26.21 -11.53
CA GLY A 240 -63.94 26.37 -11.27
C GLY A 240 -63.10 25.90 -12.45
N ILE A 241 -62.26 26.79 -13.00
CA ILE A 241 -61.30 26.47 -14.05
C ILE A 241 -60.20 25.59 -13.45
N ASN A 242 -60.24 24.27 -13.69
CA ASN A 242 -59.11 23.38 -13.37
C ASN A 242 -58.06 23.46 -14.49
N MET A 243 -57.14 24.42 -14.38
CA MET A 243 -55.92 24.45 -15.18
C MET A 243 -54.93 23.41 -14.64
N ASN A 244 -54.67 22.35 -15.39
CA ASN A 244 -53.53 21.46 -15.12
C ASN A 244 -52.22 22.26 -15.20
N ASN A 245 -51.33 22.03 -14.24
CA ASN A 245 -50.13 22.84 -14.02
C ASN A 245 -49.13 22.76 -15.20
N ALA A 246 -48.98 23.87 -15.93
CA ALA A 246 -47.83 24.19 -16.78
C ALA A 246 -47.33 25.60 -16.40
N GLY A 247 -46.16 25.65 -15.77
CA GLY A 247 -45.64 26.83 -15.06
C GLY A 247 -45.10 27.95 -15.95
N THR A 248 -45.74 29.11 -15.81
CA THR A 248 -45.23 30.50 -15.83
C THR A 248 -44.56 31.10 -17.08
N PHE A 249 -45.22 32.14 -17.59
CA PHE A 249 -44.75 33.13 -18.57
C PHE A 249 -43.79 34.17 -17.95
N TYR A 250 -42.74 34.55 -18.69
CA TYR A 250 -42.16 35.89 -18.64
C TYR A 250 -42.36 36.55 -20.02
N ALA A 251 -43.13 37.63 -20.07
CA ALA A 251 -43.27 38.48 -21.24
C ALA A 251 -42.66 39.85 -20.94
N GLY A 252 -41.56 40.14 -21.62
CA GLY A 252 -40.82 41.40 -21.52
C GLY A 252 -39.44 41.25 -22.16
N GLU A 253 -39.17 42.03 -23.21
CA GLU A 253 -37.83 42.16 -23.77
C GLU A 253 -36.88 42.74 -22.71
N SER A 254 -35.80 42.02 -22.41
CA SER A 254 -34.59 42.64 -21.89
C SER A 254 -33.52 42.52 -22.97
N TYR A 255 -33.35 43.60 -23.71
CA TYR A 255 -32.12 43.88 -24.46
C TYR A 255 -30.94 43.90 -23.46
N GLY A 256 -30.18 42.81 -23.43
CA GLY A 256 -28.85 42.75 -22.83
C GLY A 256 -27.80 42.98 -23.90
N SER A 257 -27.02 44.05 -23.72
CA SER A 257 -26.06 44.60 -24.68
C SER A 257 -25.12 43.58 -25.33
N GLN A 258 -25.16 43.55 -26.66
CA GLN A 258 -24.06 43.16 -27.53
C GLN A 258 -22.85 44.07 -27.24
N ARG A 259 -21.83 43.55 -26.57
CA ARG A 259 -20.53 44.24 -26.43
C ARG A 259 -19.49 43.60 -27.33
N SER A 260 -19.29 44.31 -28.43
CA SER A 260 -18.08 44.56 -29.20
C SER A 260 -17.02 43.47 -29.26
N ALA A 261 -16.80 43.02 -30.49
CA ALA A 261 -15.49 42.63 -30.98
C ALA A 261 -14.41 43.62 -30.51
N GLY A 262 -13.35 43.07 -29.91
CA GLY A 262 -12.10 43.75 -29.63
C GLY A 262 -10.96 42.91 -30.19
N SER A 263 -10.47 43.30 -31.36
CA SER A 263 -9.22 42.83 -31.92
C SER A 263 -8.06 43.31 -31.04
N HIS A 264 -7.24 42.40 -30.51
CA HIS A 264 -5.86 42.73 -30.14
C HIS A 264 -4.90 41.64 -30.61
N TRP A 265 -4.02 42.12 -31.47
CA TRP A 265 -2.97 41.47 -32.23
C TRP A 265 -1.65 41.75 -31.50
N TYR A 266 -0.83 40.70 -31.38
CA TYR A 266 0.53 40.62 -30.82
C TYR A 266 0.70 40.75 -29.29
N ASN A 267 1.15 39.68 -28.63
CA ASN A 267 2.58 39.55 -28.38
C ASN A 267 3.02 38.09 -28.18
N ARG A 268 4.20 37.79 -28.75
CA ARG A 268 4.96 36.55 -28.64
C ARG A 268 5.25 36.21 -27.18
N ASN A 269 4.98 34.97 -26.78
CA ASN A 269 5.88 34.24 -25.88
C ASN A 269 5.79 32.72 -26.11
N TRP A 270 6.09 32.31 -27.35
CA TRP A 270 6.61 30.97 -27.65
C TRP A 270 8.01 30.90 -27.01
N LEU A 271 8.11 30.51 -25.72
CA LEU A 271 9.26 29.72 -25.24
C LEU A 271 9.17 29.17 -23.79
N PHE A 272 8.23 29.55 -22.92
CA PHE A 272 8.20 29.00 -21.54
C PHE A 272 6.80 28.92 -20.92
N THR A 273 6.03 27.84 -21.17
CA THR A 273 4.95 27.37 -20.27
C THR A 273 4.68 25.88 -20.50
N HIS A 274 5.47 24.99 -19.90
CA HIS A 274 5.17 23.54 -19.82
C HIS A 274 4.64 23.16 -18.44
N PHE A 275 3.64 23.91 -17.94
CA PHE A 275 2.82 23.47 -16.82
C PHE A 275 1.34 23.47 -17.26
N SER A 276 0.77 22.26 -17.27
CA SER A 276 -0.62 21.81 -17.42
C SER A 276 -1.70 22.77 -17.93
N LYS A 277 -1.91 22.80 -19.25
CA LYS A 277 -3.16 23.30 -19.87
C LYS A 277 -4.41 22.54 -19.38
N ILE A 278 -4.27 21.24 -19.08
CA ILE A 278 -5.35 20.35 -18.63
C ILE A 278 -5.91 20.80 -17.26
N ASN A 279 -5.05 21.18 -16.32
CA ASN A 279 -5.51 21.61 -15.00
C ASN A 279 -6.29 22.92 -15.09
N ALA A 280 -5.81 23.88 -15.90
CA ALA A 280 -6.48 25.17 -16.10
C ALA A 280 -7.86 25.02 -16.77
N GLU A 281 -7.98 24.11 -17.74
CA GLU A 281 -9.24 23.83 -18.43
C GLU A 281 -10.26 23.12 -17.53
N ILE A 282 -9.83 22.14 -16.73
CA ILE A 282 -10.68 21.48 -15.73
C ILE A 282 -11.13 22.49 -14.67
N HIS A 283 -10.25 23.37 -14.19
CA HIS A 283 -10.62 24.43 -13.24
C HIS A 283 -11.70 25.36 -13.81
N ALA A 284 -11.61 25.76 -15.08
CA ALA A 284 -12.65 26.56 -15.74
C ALA A 284 -13.97 25.81 -15.92
N LEU A 285 -13.93 24.49 -16.17
CA LEU A 285 -15.14 23.65 -16.23
C LEU A 285 -15.79 23.47 -14.86
N ILE A 286 -15.00 23.41 -13.78
CA ILE A 286 -15.51 23.36 -12.40
C ILE A 286 -16.22 24.66 -12.04
N GLU A 287 -15.62 25.81 -12.37
CA GLU A 287 -16.21 27.13 -12.11
C GLU A 287 -17.54 27.36 -12.85
N ASN A 288 -17.67 26.79 -14.06
CA ASN A 288 -18.90 26.82 -14.85
C ASN A 288 -19.92 25.71 -14.49
N GLY A 289 -19.65 24.90 -13.46
CA GLY A 289 -20.56 23.84 -12.99
C GLY A 289 -20.67 22.62 -13.91
N LYS A 290 -19.79 22.48 -14.91
CA LYS A 290 -19.76 21.37 -15.88
C LYS A 290 -18.80 20.24 -15.49
N ALA A 291 -18.01 20.45 -14.43
CA ALA A 291 -17.10 19.46 -13.89
C ALA A 291 -17.15 19.48 -12.36
N ARG A 292 -16.97 18.32 -11.74
CA ARG A 292 -16.93 18.18 -10.30
C ARG A 292 -15.87 17.16 -9.90
N VAL A 293 -14.99 17.54 -8.99
CA VAL A 293 -14.07 16.59 -8.36
C VAL A 293 -14.89 15.64 -7.49
N VAL A 294 -14.78 14.35 -7.80
CA VAL A 294 -15.47 13.29 -7.06
C VAL A 294 -14.67 12.91 -5.81
N SER A 295 -13.35 12.76 -5.95
CA SER A 295 -12.45 12.42 -4.85
C SER A 295 -10.99 12.64 -5.23
N ARG A 296 -10.14 12.71 -4.20
CA ARG A 296 -8.68 12.79 -4.30
C ARG A 296 -7.99 11.81 -3.33
N PRO A 297 -8.02 10.48 -3.60
CA PRO A 297 -7.27 9.54 -2.78
C PRO A 297 -5.77 9.74 -2.96
N ASN A 298 -5.03 9.51 -1.89
CA ASN A 298 -3.58 9.56 -1.86
C ASN A 298 -3.06 8.33 -1.09
N VAL A 299 -2.05 7.67 -1.62
CA VAL A 299 -1.40 6.53 -0.97
C VAL A 299 0.12 6.61 -1.14
N THR A 300 0.85 6.24 -0.09
CA THR A 300 2.33 6.13 -0.12
C THR A 300 2.72 4.68 0.07
N THR A 301 3.67 4.20 -0.73
CA THR A 301 4.24 2.86 -0.62
C THR A 301 5.73 2.87 -0.92
N MET A 302 6.43 1.79 -0.58
CA MET A 302 7.82 1.60 -0.96
C MET A 302 7.92 1.14 -2.42
N SER A 303 9.02 1.48 -3.09
CA SER A 303 9.35 0.93 -4.40
C SER A 303 9.33 -0.61 -4.37
N GLY A 304 8.60 -1.22 -5.30
CA GLY A 304 8.38 -2.66 -5.42
C GLY A 304 7.35 -3.25 -4.45
N LYS A 305 6.59 -2.44 -3.71
CA LYS A 305 5.56 -2.90 -2.76
C LYS A 305 4.17 -2.43 -3.16
N ASP A 306 3.25 -3.38 -3.22
CA ASP A 306 1.85 -3.14 -3.55
C ASP A 306 1.19 -2.18 -2.56
N ALA A 307 0.22 -1.41 -3.06
CA ALA A 307 -0.59 -0.53 -2.23
C ALA A 307 -2.01 -0.41 -2.76
N LYS A 308 -2.99 -0.56 -1.85
CA LYS A 308 -4.42 -0.39 -2.14
C LYS A 308 -4.99 0.67 -1.22
N ILE A 309 -5.78 1.58 -1.77
CA ILE A 309 -6.66 2.48 -1.01
C ILE A 309 -8.08 2.32 -1.54
N LEU A 310 -9.03 2.14 -0.62
CA LEU A 310 -10.46 2.11 -0.90
C LEU A 310 -11.16 3.13 0.00
N ILE A 311 -11.94 4.02 -0.62
CA ILE A 311 -12.77 5.00 0.09
C ILE A 311 -14.22 4.70 -0.26
N GLY A 312 -14.95 4.08 0.65
CA GLY A 312 -16.32 3.64 0.40
C GLY A 312 -16.89 2.79 1.51
N GLY A 313 -17.68 1.78 1.14
CA GLY A 313 -18.29 0.84 2.09
C GLY A 313 -18.55 -0.51 1.45
N GLU A 314 -19.21 -1.38 2.19
CA GLU A 314 -19.58 -2.73 1.73
C GLU A 314 -21.09 -2.91 1.79
N ILE A 315 -21.63 -3.65 0.81
CA ILE A 315 -23.05 -4.03 0.76
C ILE A 315 -23.14 -5.55 0.85
N PRO A 316 -23.93 -6.11 1.79
CA PRO A 316 -24.17 -7.55 1.85
C PRO A 316 -25.15 -7.99 0.76
N TYR A 317 -24.81 -9.09 0.09
CA TYR A 317 -25.63 -9.81 -0.87
C TYR A 317 -25.86 -11.22 -0.37
N GLU A 318 -27.11 -11.62 -0.23
CA GLU A 318 -27.44 -13.00 0.14
C GLU A 318 -27.53 -13.86 -1.12
N SER A 319 -26.69 -14.89 -1.19
CA SER A 319 -26.79 -15.95 -2.19
C SER A 319 -27.36 -17.21 -1.53
N SER A 320 -28.23 -17.93 -2.23
CA SER A 320 -28.76 -19.21 -1.74
C SER A 320 -28.17 -20.34 -2.57
N ASN A 321 -27.56 -21.32 -1.90
CA ASN A 321 -26.94 -22.47 -2.57
C ASN A 321 -27.98 -23.53 -3.00
N GLY A 322 -29.27 -23.20 -3.08
CA GLY A 322 -30.35 -24.08 -3.54
C GLY A 322 -30.84 -25.12 -2.51
N PHE A 323 -30.08 -25.37 -1.43
CA PHE A 323 -30.44 -26.30 -0.34
C PHE A 323 -30.97 -25.61 0.93
N GLY A 324 -31.40 -24.35 0.84
CA GLY A 324 -31.93 -23.58 1.98
C GLY A 324 -30.86 -22.95 2.89
N SER A 325 -29.57 -23.15 2.60
CA SER A 325 -28.49 -22.37 3.21
C SER A 325 -28.31 -21.04 2.45
N THR A 326 -28.31 -19.94 3.18
CA THR A 326 -27.98 -18.59 2.69
C THR A 326 -26.55 -18.24 3.07
N THR A 327 -25.75 -17.80 2.10
CA THR A 327 -24.41 -17.26 2.32
C THR A 327 -24.44 -15.77 2.02
N THR A 328 -24.04 -14.96 2.99
CA THR A 328 -23.89 -13.52 2.81
C THR A 328 -22.51 -13.20 2.22
N GLU A 329 -22.48 -12.61 1.03
CA GLU A 329 -21.27 -12.12 0.35
C GLU A 329 -21.24 -10.59 0.43
N TYR A 330 -20.11 -9.99 0.80
CA TYR A 330 -19.97 -8.54 0.84
C TYR A 330 -19.32 -8.05 -0.46
N LYS A 331 -19.91 -7.03 -1.08
CA LYS A 331 -19.29 -6.32 -2.21
C LYS A 331 -18.90 -4.91 -1.81
N GLU A 332 -17.62 -4.60 -1.96
CA GLU A 332 -17.07 -3.26 -1.82
C GLU A 332 -17.66 -2.32 -2.88
N TYR A 333 -17.98 -1.10 -2.49
CA TYR A 333 -18.27 0.01 -3.40
C TYR A 333 -17.58 1.28 -2.90
N GLY A 334 -17.40 2.26 -3.78
CA GLY A 334 -16.66 3.48 -3.53
C GLY A 334 -15.53 3.68 -4.53
N ILE A 335 -14.47 4.35 -4.09
CA ILE A 335 -13.36 4.77 -4.94
C ILE A 335 -12.12 3.99 -4.54
N GLY A 336 -11.63 3.17 -5.46
CA GLY A 336 -10.47 2.30 -5.31
C GLY A 336 -9.30 2.75 -6.17
N LEU A 337 -8.11 2.65 -5.61
CA LEU A 337 -6.83 2.79 -6.30
C LEU A 337 -5.94 1.64 -5.83
N ASP A 338 -5.60 0.72 -6.72
CA ASP A 338 -4.71 -0.41 -6.47
C ASP A 338 -3.47 -0.28 -7.36
N LEU A 339 -2.30 -0.30 -6.72
CA LEU A 339 -0.99 -0.15 -7.30
C LEU A 339 -0.24 -1.46 -7.15
N LYS A 340 0.12 -2.07 -8.27
CA LYS A 340 0.95 -3.29 -8.28
C LYS A 340 2.41 -2.91 -8.49
N ALA A 341 3.23 -3.35 -7.53
CA ALA A 341 4.68 -3.20 -7.48
C ALA A 341 5.20 -1.92 -8.16
N PRO A 342 4.79 -0.72 -7.72
CA PRO A 342 5.27 0.53 -8.29
C PRO A 342 6.78 0.64 -8.09
N THR A 343 7.54 0.90 -9.15
CA THR A 343 9.01 0.93 -9.13
C THR A 343 9.55 2.26 -9.61
N VAL A 344 10.66 2.69 -9.00
CA VAL A 344 11.40 3.89 -9.40
C VAL A 344 12.64 3.49 -10.21
N ASP A 345 12.85 4.13 -11.35
CA ASP A 345 14.08 3.96 -12.16
C ASP A 345 15.20 4.93 -11.75
N GLN A 346 16.33 4.90 -12.46
CA GLN A 346 17.47 5.80 -12.18
C GLN A 346 17.17 7.28 -12.44
N ASP A 347 16.24 7.57 -13.34
CA ASP A 347 15.84 8.93 -13.72
C ASP A 347 14.72 9.47 -12.81
N GLY A 348 14.24 8.66 -11.86
CA GLY A 348 13.14 9.00 -10.96
C GLY A 348 11.76 8.88 -11.59
N ASN A 349 11.62 8.18 -12.72
CA ASN A 349 10.31 7.83 -13.28
C ASN A 349 9.71 6.66 -12.50
N ILE A 350 8.38 6.71 -12.37
CA ILE A 350 7.61 5.70 -11.65
C ILE A 350 6.87 4.84 -12.67
N THR A 351 7.20 3.55 -12.70
CA THR A 351 6.46 2.54 -13.47
C THR A 351 5.60 1.70 -12.54
N THR A 352 4.31 1.60 -12.84
CA THR A 352 3.37 0.79 -12.06
C THR A 352 2.23 0.29 -12.93
N GLU A 353 1.71 -0.88 -12.57
CA GLU A 353 0.40 -1.33 -13.02
C GLU A 353 -0.65 -0.78 -12.04
N LEU A 354 -1.64 -0.12 -12.61
CA LEU A 354 -2.64 0.62 -11.88
C LEU A 354 -4.04 0.12 -12.25
N GLU A 355 -4.80 -0.20 -11.21
CA GLU A 355 -6.23 -0.40 -11.29
C GLU A 355 -6.95 0.73 -10.52
N THR A 356 -7.80 1.46 -11.22
CA THR A 356 -8.66 2.49 -10.63
C THR A 356 -10.11 2.06 -10.75
N GLN A 357 -10.89 2.31 -9.69
CA GLN A 357 -12.30 1.96 -9.64
C GLN A 357 -13.10 3.10 -9.02
N VAL A 358 -14.24 3.44 -9.63
CA VAL A 358 -15.26 4.32 -9.06
C VAL A 358 -16.59 3.61 -9.13
N SER A 359 -17.15 3.27 -7.98
CA SER A 359 -18.44 2.60 -7.86
C SER A 359 -19.39 3.37 -6.96
N ARG A 360 -20.67 3.35 -7.34
CA ARG A 360 -21.76 4.01 -6.63
C ARG A 360 -22.95 3.07 -6.54
N LEU A 361 -23.70 3.18 -5.44
CA LEU A 361 -25.01 2.54 -5.32
C LEU A 361 -25.95 3.09 -6.39
N ASP A 362 -26.53 2.20 -7.18
CA ASP A 362 -27.53 2.52 -8.19
C ASP A 362 -28.91 2.03 -7.74
N TRP A 363 -29.67 2.98 -7.19
CA TRP A 363 -31.03 2.74 -6.75
C TRP A 363 -32.04 2.71 -7.90
N ASN A 364 -31.72 3.19 -9.10
CA ASN A 364 -32.66 3.13 -10.23
C ASN A 364 -32.73 1.70 -10.79
N ASN A 365 -31.60 0.99 -10.77
CA ASN A 365 -31.49 -0.42 -11.15
C ASN A 365 -31.60 -1.38 -9.95
N ALA A 366 -32.32 -0.99 -8.89
CA ALA A 366 -32.48 -1.81 -7.69
C ALA A 366 -33.44 -2.99 -7.90
N VAL A 367 -33.12 -4.14 -7.30
CA VAL A 367 -33.97 -5.32 -7.25
C VAL A 367 -34.70 -5.36 -5.90
N THR A 368 -36.02 -5.59 -5.92
CA THR A 368 -36.81 -5.76 -4.69
C THR A 368 -37.15 -7.23 -4.47
N LYS A 369 -36.79 -7.77 -3.30
CA LYS A 369 -37.14 -9.12 -2.88
C LYS A 369 -37.53 -9.11 -1.40
N ASP A 370 -38.66 -9.74 -1.07
CA ASP A 370 -39.16 -9.87 0.31
C ASP A 370 -39.27 -8.54 1.08
N GLY A 371 -39.60 -7.45 0.39
CA GLY A 371 -39.70 -6.11 0.97
C GLY A 371 -38.37 -5.36 1.11
N TYR A 372 -37.23 -6.03 0.87
CA TYR A 372 -35.91 -5.41 0.85
C TYR A 372 -35.56 -4.94 -0.56
N ARG A 373 -35.15 -3.67 -0.67
CA ARG A 373 -34.70 -3.06 -1.92
C ARG A 373 -33.18 -3.08 -1.95
N MET A 374 -32.62 -3.88 -2.85
CA MET A 374 -31.18 -4.02 -3.01
C MET A 374 -30.72 -3.21 -4.22
N PRO A 375 -29.85 -2.20 -4.04
CA PRO A 375 -29.34 -1.40 -5.15
C PRO A 375 -28.40 -2.22 -6.04
N GLY A 376 -28.40 -1.90 -7.33
CA GLY A 376 -27.29 -2.27 -8.21
C GLY A 376 -26.02 -1.49 -7.82
N ILE A 377 -24.87 -1.88 -8.36
CA ILE A 377 -23.63 -1.12 -8.21
C ILE A 377 -23.20 -0.66 -9.60
N ALA A 378 -23.22 0.65 -9.84
CA ALA A 378 -22.69 1.23 -11.05
C ALA A 378 -21.17 1.42 -10.88
N THR A 379 -20.39 0.58 -11.55
CA THR A 379 -18.92 0.56 -11.46
C THR A 379 -18.30 1.09 -12.75
N ARG A 380 -17.27 1.92 -12.60
CA ARG A 380 -16.38 2.35 -13.67
C ARG A 380 -14.98 1.98 -13.25
N SER A 381 -14.21 1.32 -14.11
CA SER A 381 -12.84 0.92 -13.80
C SER A 381 -11.92 1.16 -15.00
N ALA A 382 -10.64 1.35 -14.70
CA ALA A 382 -9.59 1.40 -15.69
C ALA A 382 -8.37 0.64 -15.16
N TYR A 383 -7.82 -0.24 -15.98
CA TYR A 383 -6.62 -1.01 -15.72
C TYR A 383 -5.58 -0.65 -16.78
N THR A 384 -4.38 -0.25 -16.34
CA THR A 384 -3.31 0.14 -17.26
C THR A 384 -1.94 -0.03 -16.62
N THR A 385 -0.88 -0.05 -17.44
CA THR A 385 0.50 0.09 -16.99
C THR A 385 1.02 1.44 -17.47
N VAL A 386 1.52 2.25 -16.55
CA VAL A 386 1.99 3.61 -16.84
C VAL A 386 3.43 3.79 -16.38
N ASN A 387 4.17 4.59 -17.14
CA ASN A 387 5.47 5.14 -16.72
C ASN A 387 5.33 6.66 -16.69
N ILE A 388 5.46 7.26 -15.51
CA ILE A 388 5.19 8.67 -15.27
C ILE A 388 6.39 9.29 -14.55
N PRO A 389 6.97 10.40 -15.06
CA PRO A 389 8.01 11.13 -14.34
C PRO A 389 7.52 11.68 -13.00
N SER A 390 8.38 11.69 -11.98
CA SER A 390 8.04 12.24 -10.66
C SER A 390 7.51 13.69 -10.74
N GLY A 391 6.35 13.94 -10.13
CA GLY A 391 5.67 15.23 -10.07
C GLY A 391 4.83 15.58 -11.30
N MET A 392 4.86 14.79 -12.37
CA MET A 392 4.03 15.01 -13.56
C MET A 392 2.66 14.34 -13.42
N THR A 393 1.63 15.00 -13.94
CA THR A 393 0.27 14.44 -13.95
C THR A 393 -0.03 13.80 -15.30
N MET A 394 -0.54 12.56 -15.29
CA MET A 394 -1.00 11.83 -16.46
C MET A 394 -2.51 11.55 -16.38
N VAL A 395 -3.20 11.64 -17.52
CA VAL A 395 -4.60 11.18 -17.65
C VAL A 395 -4.58 9.70 -18.01
N ILE A 396 -5.27 8.87 -17.24
CA ILE A 396 -5.25 7.41 -17.40
C ILE A 396 -6.52 6.87 -18.06
N GLY A 397 -7.65 7.59 -17.96
CA GLY A 397 -8.88 7.19 -18.63
C GLY A 397 -9.92 8.29 -18.68
N GLY A 398 -10.74 8.23 -19.74
CA GLY A 398 -11.97 8.99 -19.96
C GLY A 398 -13.02 8.03 -20.51
N LEU A 399 -14.04 7.67 -19.73
CA LEU A 399 -15.14 6.83 -20.19
C LEU A 399 -16.33 7.73 -20.54
N LEU A 400 -16.56 7.94 -21.84
CA LEU A 400 -17.63 8.78 -22.36
C LEU A 400 -18.95 7.99 -22.39
N ASN A 401 -19.96 8.48 -21.70
CA ASN A 401 -21.35 8.05 -21.91
C ASN A 401 -22.16 9.22 -22.47
N SER A 402 -22.86 8.99 -23.58
CA SER A 402 -23.70 10.00 -24.23
C SER A 402 -25.13 9.49 -24.39
N ASP A 403 -26.08 10.19 -23.78
CA ASP A 403 -27.51 9.94 -23.89
C ASP A 403 -28.16 11.03 -24.73
N ASP A 404 -28.62 10.66 -25.92
CA ASP A 404 -29.33 11.53 -26.85
C ASP A 404 -30.82 11.19 -26.84
N ALA A 405 -31.65 12.10 -26.35
CA ALA A 405 -33.10 11.94 -26.35
C ALA A 405 -33.76 13.00 -27.24
N LYS A 406 -34.58 12.55 -28.19
CA LYS A 406 -35.38 13.42 -29.06
C LYS A 406 -36.85 13.10 -28.87
N THR A 407 -37.55 14.00 -28.18
CA THR A 407 -39.00 13.90 -27.96
C THR A 407 -39.71 14.90 -28.85
N ILE A 408 -40.59 14.41 -29.72
CA ILE A 408 -41.45 15.23 -30.57
C ILE A 408 -42.89 15.06 -30.09
N GLN A 409 -43.45 16.11 -29.50
CA GLN A 409 -44.88 16.17 -29.22
C GLN A 409 -45.56 16.90 -30.38
N LYS A 410 -46.68 16.41 -30.87
CA LYS A 410 -47.41 17.04 -31.98
C LYS A 410 -48.89 17.10 -31.72
N VAL A 411 -49.55 18.16 -32.17
CA VAL A 411 -51.01 18.24 -32.17
C VAL A 411 -51.55 17.27 -33.24
N PRO A 412 -52.50 16.36 -32.92
CA PRO A 412 -53.12 15.48 -33.91
C PRO A 412 -53.73 16.28 -35.06
N LEU A 413 -53.73 15.72 -36.28
CA LEU A 413 -54.09 16.40 -37.55
C LEU A 413 -53.15 17.56 -37.96
N LEU A 414 -53.06 18.62 -37.15
CA LEU A 414 -52.35 19.87 -37.49
C LEU A 414 -50.83 19.70 -37.61
N GLY A 415 -50.23 18.81 -36.82
CA GLY A 415 -48.80 18.51 -36.88
C GLY A 415 -48.35 17.74 -38.13
N ASN A 416 -49.27 17.25 -38.96
CA ASN A 416 -48.97 16.51 -40.19
C ASN A 416 -49.12 17.37 -41.48
N ILE A 417 -49.51 18.64 -41.37
CA ILE A 417 -49.68 19.53 -42.54
C ILE A 417 -48.30 19.85 -43.15
N PRO A 418 -48.09 19.65 -44.47
CA PRO A 418 -46.87 20.06 -45.15
C PRO A 418 -46.62 21.57 -44.99
N LEU A 419 -45.36 21.98 -44.83
CA LEU A 419 -44.91 23.38 -44.59
C LEU A 419 -45.36 24.01 -43.25
N LEU A 420 -46.61 23.82 -42.81
CA LEU A 420 -47.17 24.50 -41.62
C LEU A 420 -47.14 23.66 -40.33
N GLY A 421 -46.97 22.35 -40.44
CA GLY A 421 -47.03 21.44 -39.28
C GLY A 421 -45.94 21.66 -38.24
N GLU A 422 -44.85 22.35 -38.56
CA GLU A 422 -43.74 22.60 -37.63
C GLU A 422 -44.11 23.58 -36.50
N LEU A 423 -45.03 24.53 -36.75
CA LEU A 423 -45.58 25.41 -35.71
C LEU A 423 -46.47 24.68 -34.68
N PHE A 424 -46.88 23.45 -35.01
CA PHE A 424 -47.73 22.59 -34.19
C PHE A 424 -46.99 21.36 -33.65
N LYS A 425 -45.65 21.36 -33.74
CA LYS A 425 -44.77 20.39 -33.10
C LYS A 425 -43.96 21.09 -32.01
N TYR A 426 -43.75 20.36 -30.91
CA TYR A 426 -42.82 20.71 -29.86
C TYR A 426 -41.65 19.73 -29.89
N HIS A 427 -40.45 20.27 -30.07
CA HIS A 427 -39.20 19.52 -30.11
C HIS A 427 -38.46 19.72 -28.80
N ASN A 428 -38.29 18.64 -28.06
CA ASN A 428 -37.38 18.57 -26.94
C ASN A 428 -36.19 17.68 -27.33
N ASN A 429 -35.04 18.31 -27.55
CA ASN A 429 -33.79 17.62 -27.79
C ASN A 429 -32.91 17.78 -26.55
N SER A 430 -32.65 16.68 -25.85
CA SER A 430 -31.74 16.64 -24.71
C SER A 430 -30.52 15.80 -25.07
N HIS A 431 -29.34 16.41 -24.95
CA HIS A 431 -28.05 15.73 -25.09
C HIS A 431 -27.35 15.76 -23.73
N THR A 432 -27.16 14.59 -23.13
CA THR A 432 -26.47 14.48 -21.84
C THR A 432 -25.18 13.69 -22.06
N ARG A 433 -24.05 14.28 -21.70
CA ARG A 433 -22.74 13.63 -21.73
C ARG A 433 -22.18 13.55 -20.32
N THR A 434 -21.78 12.36 -19.90
CA THR A 434 -21.09 12.14 -18.63
C THR A 434 -19.78 11.43 -18.89
N GLU A 435 -18.69 11.99 -18.37
CA GLU A 435 -17.35 11.45 -18.51
C GLU A 435 -16.65 11.43 -17.15
N ILE A 436 -15.97 10.33 -16.83
CA ILE A 436 -15.07 10.28 -15.66
C ILE A 436 -13.64 10.30 -16.15
N VAL A 437 -12.91 11.32 -15.72
CA VAL A 437 -11.48 11.49 -15.97
C VAL A 437 -10.70 11.13 -14.72
N VAL A 438 -9.72 10.24 -14.86
CA VAL A 438 -8.80 9.85 -13.78
C VAL A 438 -7.42 10.43 -14.08
N LEU A 439 -6.94 11.28 -13.17
CA LEU A 439 -5.63 11.93 -13.23
C LEU A 439 -4.74 11.36 -12.14
N ILE A 440 -3.52 10.94 -12.48
CA ILE A 440 -2.54 10.40 -11.54
C ILE A 440 -1.29 11.27 -11.54
N THR A 441 -0.81 11.60 -10.35
CA THR A 441 0.44 12.34 -10.12
C THR A 441 1.31 11.58 -9.12
N PRO A 442 2.29 10.78 -9.57
CA PRO A 442 3.23 10.12 -8.68
C PRO A 442 4.35 11.09 -8.27
N ARG A 443 4.90 10.89 -7.07
CA ARG A 443 6.02 11.64 -6.52
C ARG A 443 6.94 10.68 -5.78
N VAL A 444 8.23 10.70 -6.10
CA VAL A 444 9.24 10.05 -5.27
C VAL A 444 9.41 10.86 -3.99
N VAL A 445 9.25 10.20 -2.85
CA VAL A 445 9.41 10.77 -1.51
C VAL A 445 10.78 10.35 -1.00
N SER A 446 11.58 11.35 -0.65
CA SER A 446 12.91 11.19 -0.04
C SER A 446 13.03 12.09 1.18
N GLU A 447 14.07 11.93 2.00
CA GLU A 447 14.33 12.85 3.12
C GLU A 447 14.46 14.31 2.67
N GLU A 448 14.93 14.54 1.45
CA GLU A 448 15.05 15.86 0.83
C GLU A 448 13.73 16.37 0.24
N THR A 449 12.80 15.46 -0.11
CA THR A 449 11.49 15.79 -0.68
C THR A 449 10.39 15.06 0.11
N PRO A 450 9.98 15.57 1.28
CA PRO A 450 8.95 14.93 2.09
C PRO A 450 7.59 14.94 1.37
N ALA A 451 6.80 13.90 1.61
CA ALA A 451 5.41 13.88 1.19
C ALA A 451 4.68 15.07 1.82
N ARG A 452 4.00 15.87 1.00
CA ARG A 452 3.21 17.01 1.49
C ARG A 452 1.93 16.49 2.12
N MET A 453 1.61 16.97 3.32
CA MET A 453 0.27 16.82 3.90
C MET A 453 -0.76 17.53 2.99
N SER A 454 -2.00 17.03 2.96
CA SER A 454 -3.10 17.81 2.36
C SER A 454 -3.27 19.11 3.15
N ALA A 455 -3.84 20.16 2.54
CA ALA A 455 -4.06 21.44 3.23
C ALA A 455 -4.84 21.25 4.53
N ASP A 456 -5.92 20.45 4.49
CA ASP A 456 -6.73 20.15 5.68
C ASP A 456 -5.94 19.38 6.75
N MET A 457 -5.05 18.47 6.34
CA MET A 457 -4.21 17.70 7.25
C MET A 457 -3.10 18.55 7.86
N GLU A 458 -2.51 19.45 7.08
CA GLU A 458 -1.52 20.42 7.55
C GLU A 458 -2.16 21.38 8.57
N ASP A 459 -3.37 21.85 8.30
CA ASP A 459 -4.12 22.70 9.23
C ASP A 459 -4.44 21.95 10.53
N ALA A 460 -4.95 20.71 10.45
CA ALA A 460 -5.21 19.88 11.63
C ALA A 460 -3.94 19.52 12.42
N TYR A 461 -2.83 19.24 11.73
CA TYR A 461 -1.53 18.99 12.33
C TYR A 461 -1.03 20.24 13.08
N ASN A 462 -1.13 21.40 12.45
CA ASN A 462 -0.71 22.66 13.06
C ASN A 462 -1.60 23.04 14.25
N ASP A 463 -2.90 22.75 14.19
CA ASP A 463 -3.84 23.01 15.29
C ASP A 463 -3.56 22.12 16.50
N SER A 464 -3.40 20.81 16.31
CA SER A 464 -3.01 19.88 17.40
C SER A 464 -1.68 20.27 18.05
N ARG A 465 -0.68 20.67 17.26
CA ARG A 465 0.60 21.18 17.78
C ARG A 465 0.47 22.51 18.53
N ARG A 466 -0.49 23.36 18.15
CA ARG A 466 -0.79 24.58 18.93
C ARG A 466 -1.39 24.20 20.28
N GLU A 467 -2.28 23.22 20.30
CA GLU A 467 -2.89 22.71 21.52
C GLU A 467 -1.82 22.14 22.47
N ASP A 468 -0.92 21.29 21.98
CA ASP A 468 0.22 20.75 22.74
C ASP A 468 1.14 21.85 23.29
N ARG A 469 1.47 22.86 22.47
CA ARG A 469 2.30 23.99 22.91
C ARG A 469 1.58 24.91 23.88
N SER A 470 0.25 24.94 23.83
CA SER A 470 -0.60 25.72 24.73
C SER A 470 -0.93 24.99 26.04
N MET A 471 -0.60 23.70 26.14
CA MET A 471 -0.70 22.97 27.40
C MET A 471 0.29 23.58 28.40
N LYS A 472 -0.25 24.32 29.36
CA LYS A 472 0.52 24.86 30.47
C LYS A 472 1.11 23.70 31.27
N GLN A 473 2.43 23.66 31.40
CA GLN A 473 3.12 22.66 32.21
C GLN A 473 2.55 22.71 33.64
N VAL A 474 1.85 21.65 34.03
CA VAL A 474 1.30 21.52 35.39
C VAL A 474 2.45 21.10 36.29
N ASP A 475 2.87 22.00 37.16
CA ASP A 475 3.81 21.65 38.23
C ASP A 475 3.09 20.74 39.23
N LEU A 476 3.45 19.45 39.22
CA LEU A 476 2.86 18.43 40.10
C LEU A 476 3.28 18.62 41.57
N ASN A 477 4.32 19.42 41.82
CA ASN A 477 4.87 19.70 43.15
C ASN A 477 4.72 21.17 43.57
N GLY A 478 4.11 22.02 42.74
CA GLY A 478 3.80 23.41 43.08
C GLY A 478 2.65 23.49 44.07
N GLU A 479 2.66 24.50 44.94
CA GLU A 479 1.50 24.81 45.78
C GLU A 479 0.27 25.00 44.88
N ILE A 480 -0.80 24.26 45.18
CA ILE A 480 -2.09 24.39 44.49
C ILE A 480 -2.47 25.87 44.59
N PRO A 481 -2.59 26.62 43.48
CA PRO A 481 -2.90 28.03 43.55
C PRO A 481 -4.23 28.20 44.29
N GLU A 482 -4.24 28.98 45.37
CA GLU A 482 -5.49 29.33 46.05
C GLU A 482 -6.44 29.91 45.01
N LYS A 483 -7.57 29.22 44.80
CA LYS A 483 -8.59 29.67 43.86
C LYS A 483 -8.98 31.09 44.25
N SER A 484 -8.92 32.02 43.29
CA SER A 484 -9.36 33.40 43.54
C SER A 484 -10.79 33.42 44.08
N ASN A 485 -11.12 34.43 44.91
CA ASN A 485 -12.48 34.61 45.43
C ASN A 485 -13.54 34.61 44.31
N GLU A 486 -13.19 35.07 43.09
CA GLU A 486 -14.07 35.02 41.92
C GLU A 486 -14.29 33.59 41.37
N GLN A 487 -13.26 32.75 41.36
CA GLN A 487 -13.37 31.35 40.94
C GLN A 487 -14.18 30.53 41.95
N LEU A 488 -13.98 30.75 43.25
CA LEU A 488 -14.79 30.14 44.30
C LEU A 488 -16.25 30.58 44.21
N ALA A 489 -16.52 31.86 43.94
CA ALA A 489 -17.87 32.36 43.72
C ALA A 489 -18.54 31.78 42.46
N LYS A 490 -17.78 31.57 41.37
CA LYS A 490 -18.27 30.91 40.15
C LYS A 490 -18.58 29.44 40.36
N GLU A 491 -17.71 28.70 41.04
CA GLU A 491 -17.96 27.30 41.39
C GLU A 491 -19.14 27.16 42.35
N ALA A 492 -19.26 28.03 43.36
CA ALA A 492 -20.40 28.04 44.26
C ALA A 492 -21.72 28.28 43.51
N LYS A 493 -21.74 29.24 42.57
CA LYS A 493 -22.91 29.48 41.70
C LYS A 493 -23.20 28.30 40.77
N ALA A 494 -22.17 27.66 40.21
CA ALA A 494 -22.33 26.51 39.34
C ALA A 494 -22.84 25.28 40.12
N ALA A 495 -22.31 25.03 41.32
CA ALA A 495 -22.74 23.99 42.23
C ALA A 495 -24.17 24.22 42.73
N GLU A 496 -24.54 25.46 43.07
CA GLU A 496 -25.92 25.80 43.44
C GLU A 496 -26.88 25.57 42.25
N LYS A 497 -26.48 25.95 41.03
CA LYS A 497 -27.25 25.69 39.82
C LYS A 497 -27.41 24.19 39.53
N ALA A 498 -26.35 23.41 39.73
CA ALA A 498 -26.37 21.96 39.60
C ALA A 498 -27.24 21.30 40.68
N ALA A 499 -27.14 21.74 41.94
CA ALA A 499 -27.96 21.26 43.04
C ALA A 499 -29.44 21.59 42.83
N ARG A 500 -29.77 22.80 42.34
CA ARG A 500 -31.15 23.16 41.95
C ARG A 500 -31.65 22.30 40.79
N LYS A 501 -30.80 22.00 39.80
CA LYS A 501 -31.15 21.11 38.68
C LYS A 501 -31.42 19.68 39.17
N ASN A 502 -30.59 19.17 40.07
CA ASN A 502 -30.76 17.85 40.66
C ASN A 502 -32.01 17.81 41.56
N ALA A 503 -32.22 18.78 42.45
CA ALA A 503 -33.43 18.86 43.28
C ALA A 503 -34.71 18.92 42.44
N LYS A 504 -34.68 19.66 41.31
CA LYS A 504 -35.80 19.72 40.36
C LYS A 504 -35.99 18.41 39.59
N ALA A 505 -34.93 17.62 39.38
CA ALA A 505 -35.02 16.28 38.81
C ALA A 505 -35.60 15.27 39.83
N THR A 506 -35.17 15.33 41.10
CA THR A 506 -35.67 14.46 42.18
C THR A 506 -37.12 14.76 42.55
N SER A 507 -37.54 16.04 42.53
CA SER A 507 -38.96 16.38 42.74
C SER A 507 -39.84 15.90 41.59
N LYS A 508 -39.32 15.88 40.35
CA LYS A 508 -40.03 15.36 39.18
C LYS A 508 -40.13 13.83 39.22
N SER A 509 -39.10 13.12 39.71
CA SER A 509 -39.17 11.67 39.86
C SER A 509 -40.10 11.26 41.01
N SER A 510 -40.06 11.95 42.16
CA SER A 510 -40.96 11.69 43.28
C SER A 510 -42.43 11.96 42.91
N ALA A 511 -42.72 13.03 42.16
CA ALA A 511 -44.07 13.29 41.64
C ALA A 511 -44.53 12.23 40.61
N LEU A 512 -43.60 11.61 39.87
CA LEU A 512 -43.90 10.51 38.96
C LEU A 512 -44.15 9.20 39.71
N THR A 513 -43.36 8.90 40.75
CA THR A 513 -43.54 7.71 41.61
C THR A 513 -44.83 7.78 42.41
N THR A 514 -45.20 8.94 42.99
CA THR A 514 -46.49 9.08 43.69
C THR A 514 -47.67 8.89 42.75
N ARG A 515 -47.57 9.36 41.49
CA ARG A 515 -48.61 9.16 40.46
C ARG A 515 -48.74 7.69 40.02
N VAL A 516 -47.65 6.93 40.04
CA VAL A 516 -47.66 5.48 39.74
C VAL A 516 -48.18 4.67 40.94
N GLU A 517 -47.83 5.03 42.17
CA GLU A 517 -48.32 4.35 43.39
C GLU A 517 -49.81 4.60 43.67
N THR A 518 -50.38 5.73 43.23
CA THR A 518 -51.85 5.94 43.33
C THR A 518 -52.62 5.14 42.27
N GLU A 519 -52.00 4.74 41.16
CA GLU A 519 -52.63 3.93 40.12
C GLU A 519 -52.44 2.41 40.31
N SER A 520 -51.54 1.96 41.20
CA SER A 520 -51.21 0.54 41.37
C SER A 520 -51.76 -0.14 42.63
N SER A 521 -52.66 0.49 43.40
CA SER A 521 -53.28 -0.13 44.59
C SER A 521 -54.72 -0.62 44.40
N GLU A 522 -55.23 -0.69 43.16
CA GLU A 522 -56.53 -1.30 42.87
C GLU A 522 -56.34 -2.71 42.33
N ALA A 523 -56.74 -3.71 43.13
CA ALA A 523 -56.51 -5.12 42.88
C ALA A 523 -57.16 -5.63 41.57
N PRO A 524 -56.55 -6.60 40.87
CA PRO A 524 -57.02 -7.11 39.58
C PRO A 524 -58.19 -8.11 39.71
N GLY A 525 -59.29 -7.67 40.35
CA GLY A 525 -60.49 -8.49 40.59
C GLY A 525 -61.81 -7.89 40.09
N ASP A 526 -61.89 -6.57 39.91
CA ASP A 526 -63.18 -5.89 39.61
C ASP A 526 -63.36 -5.43 38.15
N ARG A 527 -62.30 -5.44 37.33
CA ARG A 527 -62.40 -5.06 35.91
C ARG A 527 -63.14 -6.07 35.02
N ILE A 528 -63.27 -7.33 35.48
CA ILE A 528 -64.02 -8.38 34.75
C ILE A 528 -65.53 -8.31 35.05
N LYS A 529 -65.96 -7.73 36.18
CA LYS A 529 -67.40 -7.59 36.52
C LYS A 529 -68.05 -6.33 35.92
N ALA A 530 -67.27 -5.30 35.60
CA ALA A 530 -67.78 -4.09 34.96
C ALA A 530 -68.08 -4.30 33.45
N SER A 531 -67.24 -5.06 32.75
CA SER A 531 -67.39 -5.28 31.29
C SER A 531 -68.52 -6.25 30.93
N ALA A 532 -68.93 -7.14 31.85
CA ALA A 532 -70.05 -8.08 31.63
C ALA A 532 -71.44 -7.44 31.86
N ARG A 533 -71.53 -6.33 32.60
CA ARG A 533 -72.80 -5.58 32.78
C ARG A 533 -73.09 -4.62 31.65
N GLU A 534 -72.07 -4.12 30.95
CA GLU A 534 -72.24 -3.20 29.82
C GLU A 534 -72.65 -3.95 28.54
N ILE A 535 -72.20 -5.20 28.34
CA ILE A 535 -72.60 -6.04 27.20
C ILE A 535 -74.03 -6.59 27.33
N LEU A 536 -74.53 -6.85 28.55
CA LEU A 536 -75.94 -7.28 28.75
C LEU A 536 -76.97 -6.13 28.66
N SER A 537 -76.54 -4.87 28.63
CA SER A 537 -77.46 -3.72 28.53
C SER A 537 -77.75 -3.27 27.09
N HIS A 538 -77.08 -3.87 26.10
CA HIS A 538 -77.24 -3.55 24.67
C HIS A 538 -77.85 -4.68 23.83
N MET A 539 -78.40 -5.74 24.46
CA MET A 539 -79.10 -6.83 23.76
C MET A 539 -80.62 -6.86 24.01
N ASP A 540 -81.22 -5.82 24.60
CA ASP A 540 -82.67 -5.74 24.81
C ASP A 540 -83.28 -4.40 24.33
N LYS A 541 -82.78 -3.88 23.19
CA LYS A 541 -83.44 -2.86 22.39
C LYS A 541 -83.32 -3.13 20.90
#